data_AF-A0A924PVG9-F1
#
_entry.id   AF-A0A924PVG9-F1
#
_cell.length_a   1.000
_cell.length_b   1.000
_cell.length_c   1.000
_cell.angle_alpha   90.00
_cell.angle_beta   90.00
_cell.angle_gamma   90.00
#
_symmetry.space_group_name_H-M   'P 1'
#
loop_
_entity.id
_entity.type
_entity.pdbx_description
1 polymer ?
#
loop_
_entity_poly.entity_id
_entity_poly.type
_entity_poly.pdbx_seq_one_letter_code
_entity_poly.pdbx_strand_id
1 'polypeptide(L)'
;MAGTSSVEAGDTLAAWSPTATRVLTRSERDAYHILRKALPDHMVLAQVPLARFLRVPTRNSYSEWLRRVGSICADLVVCDDSSQVIAVV
;
A
#
# COMPACT_ATOMS: atom_id res chain seq x y z
N MET A 1 33.88 0.74 -38.79
CA MET A 1 32.41 0.82 -38.72
C MET A 1 32.03 1.29 -37.33
N ALA A 2 31.69 2.57 -37.19
CA ALA A 2 31.10 3.14 -35.99
C ALA A 2 29.60 2.80 -35.95
N GLY A 3 29.08 2.51 -34.76
CA GLY A 3 27.66 2.21 -34.56
C GLY A 3 27.33 1.84 -33.11
N THR A 4 27.66 2.75 -32.19
CA THR A 4 26.91 3.11 -30.97
C THR A 4 26.19 2.00 -30.18
N SER A 5 26.85 1.59 -29.09
CA SER A 5 26.32 1.38 -27.74
C SER A 5 24.79 1.20 -27.57
N SER A 6 24.34 -0.05 -27.39
CA SER A 6 23.08 -0.38 -26.71
C SER A 6 23.33 -0.71 -25.24
N VAL A 7 24.15 0.12 -24.58
CA VAL A 7 24.29 0.11 -23.12
C VAL A 7 23.88 1.50 -22.68
N GLU A 8 22.57 1.78 -22.64
CA GLU A 8 21.97 2.91 -21.90
C GLU A 8 20.43 2.93 -22.04
N ALA A 9 19.78 1.76 -21.97
CA ALA A 9 18.50 1.73 -21.27
C ALA A 9 18.86 1.83 -19.78
N GLY A 10 19.26 3.05 -19.37
CA GLY A 10 19.95 3.31 -18.12
C GLY A 10 19.27 2.63 -16.95
N ASP A 11 20.07 1.98 -16.11
CA ASP A 11 19.66 1.51 -14.80
C ASP A 11 18.80 2.60 -14.15
N THR A 12 17.48 2.37 -14.09
CA THR A 12 16.51 3.40 -13.66
C THR A 12 16.74 3.78 -12.20
N LEU A 13 17.38 2.92 -11.41
CA LEU A 13 17.76 3.20 -10.04
C LEU A 13 19.00 4.11 -9.96
N ALA A 14 19.95 3.95 -10.89
CA ALA A 14 21.14 4.80 -10.97
C ALA A 14 20.90 6.12 -11.71
N ALA A 15 20.00 6.13 -12.71
CA ALA A 15 19.70 7.30 -13.53
C ALA A 15 18.65 8.22 -12.90
N TRP A 16 17.72 7.69 -12.09
CA TRP A 16 16.63 8.47 -11.48
C TRP A 16 16.80 8.50 -9.97
N SER A 17 17.40 9.58 -9.45
CA SER A 17 17.52 9.79 -8.02
C SER A 17 16.13 9.82 -7.36
N PRO A 18 15.78 8.86 -6.49
CA PRO A 18 14.46 8.81 -5.88
C PRO A 18 14.26 10.02 -4.98
N THR A 19 13.10 10.66 -5.09
CA THR A 19 12.71 11.75 -4.21
C THR A 19 11.48 11.33 -3.40
N ALA A 20 11.49 11.63 -2.11
CA ALA A 20 10.34 11.35 -1.26
C ALA A 20 9.10 12.12 -1.75
N THR A 21 7.96 11.44 -1.78
CA THR A 21 6.66 12.04 -2.11
C THR A 21 5.68 11.85 -0.96
N ARG A 22 4.57 12.59 -1.00
CA ARG A 22 3.46 12.34 -0.07
C ARG A 22 2.83 11.00 -0.41
N VAL A 23 2.70 10.15 0.60
CA VAL A 23 2.07 8.83 0.47
C VAL A 23 0.56 8.97 0.28
N LEU A 24 -0.07 9.88 1.03
CA LEU A 24 -1.52 10.04 1.04
C LEU A 24 -2.01 11.20 0.18
N THR A 25 -3.15 11.03 -0.48
CA THR A 25 -3.88 12.13 -1.13
C THR A 25 -4.39 13.15 -0.11
N ARG A 26 -4.93 14.29 -0.57
CA ARG A 26 -5.49 15.29 0.36
C ARG A 26 -6.68 14.72 1.14
N SER A 27 -7.61 14.07 0.46
CA SER A 27 -8.80 13.49 1.08
C SER A 27 -8.44 12.38 2.08
N GLU A 28 -7.48 11.52 1.75
CA GLU A 28 -6.98 10.50 2.68
C GLU A 28 -6.36 11.12 3.94
N ARG A 29 -5.58 12.20 3.80
CA ARG A 29 -5.03 12.91 4.97
C ARG A 29 -6.16 13.50 5.82
N ASP A 30 -7.14 14.14 5.22
CA ASP A 30 -8.25 14.74 5.96
C ASP A 30 -9.03 13.64 6.74
N ALA A 31 -9.34 12.52 6.07
CA ALA A 31 -9.97 11.37 6.71
C ALA A 31 -9.10 10.76 7.82
N TYR A 32 -7.79 10.61 7.61
CA TYR A 32 -6.85 10.12 8.61
C TYR A 32 -6.89 10.96 9.90
N HIS A 33 -6.86 12.28 9.77
CA HIS A 33 -6.91 13.18 10.94
C HIS A 33 -8.27 13.12 11.65
N ILE A 34 -9.37 13.01 10.90
CA ILE A 34 -10.71 12.83 11.47
C ILE A 34 -10.78 11.53 12.27
N LEU A 35 -10.32 10.40 11.70
CA LEU A 35 -10.32 9.10 12.37
C LEU A 35 -9.44 9.11 13.62
N ARG A 36 -8.21 9.66 13.55
CA ARG A 36 -7.32 9.78 14.71
C ARG A 36 -7.91 10.61 15.84
N LYS A 37 -8.69 11.66 15.51
CA LYS A 37 -9.38 12.48 16.50
C LYS A 37 -10.60 11.79 17.08
N ALA A 38 -11.37 11.08 16.25
CA ALA A 38 -12.60 10.41 16.67
C ALA A 38 -12.33 9.10 17.44
N LEU A 39 -11.21 8.43 17.15
CA LEU A 39 -10.85 7.12 17.67
C LEU A 39 -9.42 7.16 18.27
N PRO A 40 -9.22 7.90 19.39
CA PRO A 40 -7.88 8.16 19.94
C PRO A 40 -7.16 6.88 20.41
N ASP A 41 -7.93 5.88 20.88
CA ASP A 41 -7.42 4.62 21.42
C ASP A 41 -7.30 3.52 20.35
N HIS A 42 -7.57 3.83 19.08
CA HIS A 42 -7.48 2.88 17.98
C HIS A 42 -6.25 3.16 17.10
N MET A 43 -5.74 2.09 16.50
CA MET A 43 -4.71 2.21 15.47
C MET A 43 -5.37 2.64 14.16
N VAL A 44 -4.84 3.67 13.51
CA VAL A 44 -5.23 4.05 12.15
C VAL A 44 -4.03 3.85 11.25
N LEU A 45 -4.12 2.89 10.35
CA LEU A 45 -3.11 2.52 9.38
C LEU A 45 -3.53 3.02 7.99
N ALA A 46 -2.58 3.45 7.16
CA ALA A 46 -2.87 3.94 5.83
C ALA A 46 -2.18 3.10 4.75
N GLN A 47 -2.80 3.00 3.57
CA GLN A 47 -2.27 2.27 2.42
C GLN A 47 -1.92 0.82 2.75
N VAL A 48 -2.86 0.10 3.38
CA VAL A 48 -2.64 -1.27 3.86
C VAL A 48 -3.00 -2.27 2.74
N PRO A 49 -2.05 -3.09 2.24
CA PRO A 49 -2.36 -4.09 1.23
C PRO A 49 -3.43 -5.07 1.72
N LEU A 50 -4.44 -5.33 0.89
CA LEU A 50 -5.58 -6.19 1.25
C LEU A 50 -5.14 -7.59 1.69
N ALA A 51 -4.06 -8.12 1.10
CA ALA A 51 -3.48 -9.41 1.46
C ALA A 51 -2.99 -9.51 2.92
N ARG A 52 -2.79 -8.37 3.61
CA ARG A 52 -2.28 -8.36 5.00
C ARG A 52 -3.36 -8.63 6.05
N PHE A 53 -4.63 -8.38 5.73
CA PHE A 53 -5.71 -8.47 6.71
C PHE A 53 -6.96 -9.20 6.22
N LEU A 54 -7.03 -9.54 4.93
CA LEU A 54 -8.08 -10.42 4.39
C LEU A 54 -7.58 -11.86 4.30
N ARG A 55 -8.46 -12.80 4.70
CA ARG A 55 -8.25 -14.25 4.52
C ARG A 55 -9.30 -14.78 3.56
N VAL A 56 -8.87 -15.65 2.65
CA VAL A 56 -9.76 -16.38 1.75
C VAL A 56 -9.70 -17.88 2.05
N PRO A 57 -10.79 -18.63 1.80
CA PRO A 57 -10.77 -20.08 1.94
C PRO A 57 -9.65 -20.71 1.10
N THR A 58 -8.91 -21.64 1.68
CA THR A 58 -7.76 -22.31 1.04
C THR A 58 -8.14 -23.37 0.00
N ARG A 59 -9.43 -23.50 -0.32
CA ARG A 59 -9.94 -24.44 -1.34
C ARG A 59 -9.55 -24.04 -2.77
N ASN A 60 -9.17 -22.79 -2.98
CA ASN A 60 -8.68 -22.25 -4.25
C ASN A 60 -7.20 -21.85 -4.14
N SER A 61 -6.56 -21.60 -5.28
CA SER A 61 -5.15 -21.23 -5.34
C SER A 61 -4.86 -19.91 -4.60
N TYR A 62 -4.05 -20.00 -3.54
CA TYR A 62 -3.57 -18.83 -2.80
C TYR A 62 -2.68 -17.91 -3.67
N SER A 63 -1.92 -18.47 -4.61
CA SER A 63 -1.10 -17.67 -5.53
C SER A 63 -1.97 -16.88 -6.52
N GLU A 64 -3.10 -17.43 -6.96
CA GLU A 64 -4.04 -16.71 -7.80
C GLU A 64 -4.68 -15.55 -7.04
N TRP A 65 -5.07 -15.78 -5.78
CA TRP A 65 -5.55 -14.73 -4.89
C TRP A 65 -4.52 -13.61 -4.75
N LEU A 66 -3.28 -13.95 -4.37
CA LEU A 66 -2.21 -12.96 -4.17
C LEU A 66 -1.91 -12.17 -5.44
N ARG A 67 -1.96 -12.80 -6.62
CA ARG A 67 -1.80 -12.11 -7.90
C ARG A 67 -2.87 -11.04 -8.14
N ARG A 68 -4.11 -11.28 -7.70
CA ARG A 68 -5.23 -10.35 -7.89
C ARG A 68 -5.21 -9.20 -6.87
N VAL A 69 -4.86 -9.49 -5.62
CA VAL A 69 -4.96 -8.50 -4.53
C VAL A 69 -3.64 -7.87 -4.11
N GLY A 70 -2.50 -8.38 -4.60
CA GLY A 70 -1.16 -7.98 -4.17
C GLY A 70 -0.81 -6.52 -4.51
N SER A 71 -1.50 -5.92 -5.47
CA SER A 71 -1.35 -4.51 -5.84
C SER A 71 -2.50 -3.61 -5.32
N ILE A 72 -3.40 -4.14 -4.49
CA ILE A 72 -4.56 -3.41 -3.98
C ILE A 72 -4.34 -3.09 -2.52
N CYS A 73 -4.46 -1.81 -2.18
CA CYS A 73 -4.44 -1.31 -0.82
C CYS A 73 -5.80 -0.74 -0.43
N ALA A 74 -6.15 -0.88 0.84
CA ALA A 74 -7.14 -0.04 1.47
C ALA A 74 -6.50 1.31 1.81
N ASP A 75 -7.24 2.40 1.60
CA ASP A 75 -6.77 3.75 1.87
C ASP A 75 -6.49 3.93 3.36
N LEU A 76 -7.48 3.58 4.21
CA LEU A 76 -7.35 3.61 5.66
C LEU A 76 -7.95 2.33 6.29
N VAL A 77 -7.27 1.83 7.33
CA VAL A 77 -7.70 0.69 8.13
C VAL A 77 -7.64 1.07 9.60
N VAL A 78 -8.74 0.83 10.32
CA VAL A 78 -8.81 1.05 11.77
C VAL A 78 -8.70 -0.30 12.47
N CYS A 79 -7.82 -0.39 13.45
CA CYS A 79 -7.67 -1.57 14.31
C CYS A 79 -7.88 -1.25 15.79
N ASP A 80 -8.26 -2.27 16.56
CA ASP A 80 -8.18 -2.24 18.01
C ASP A 80 -6.72 -2.31 18.52
N ASP A 81 -6.55 -2.38 19.84
CA ASP A 81 -5.25 -2.47 20.53
C ASP A 81 -4.44 -3.73 20.17
N SER A 82 -5.13 -4.76 19.69
CA SER A 82 -4.59 -6.06 19.30
C SER A 82 -4.28 -6.14 17.81
N SER A 83 -4.34 -5.00 17.10
CA SER A 83 -4.17 -4.88 15.65
C SER A 83 -5.23 -5.63 14.82
N GLN A 84 -6.37 -5.97 15.41
CA GLN A 84 -7.48 -6.58 14.69
C GLN A 84 -8.26 -5.50 13.94
N VAL A 85 -8.50 -5.72 12.65
CA VAL A 85 -9.23 -4.77 11.80
C VAL A 85 -10.70 -4.71 12.22
N ILE A 86 -11.17 -3.50 12.53
CA ILE A 86 -12.57 -3.23 12.90
C ILE A 86 -13.31 -2.35 11.89
N ALA A 87 -12.59 -1.58 11.06
CA ALA A 87 -13.17 -0.80 9.98
C ALA A 87 -12.16 -0.56 8.84
N VAL A 88 -12.70 -0.35 7.64
CA VAL A 88 -11.97 0.08 6.43
C VAL A 88 -12.71 1.29 5.86
N VAL A 89 -11.97 2.35 5.51
CA VAL A 89 -12.52 3.63 5.02
C VAL A 89 -11.97 3.93 3.65
#